data_AF-A0A976CUP5-F1
#
_entry.id   AF-A0A976CUP5-F1
#
_cell.length_a   1.000
_cell.length_b   1.000
_cell.length_c   1.000
_cell.angle_alpha   90.00
_cell.angle_beta   90.00
_cell.angle_gamma   90.00
#
_symmetry.space_group_name_H-M   'P 1'
#
loop_
_entity.id
_entity.type
_entity.pdbx_description
1 polymer ?
#
loop_
_entity_poly.entity_id
_entity_poly.type
_entity_poly.pdbx_seq_one_letter_code
_entity_poly.pdbx_strand_id
1 'polypeptide(L)'
;MPCLRRKSDEGDWFDLGTRESYLEVNRRFASQAGAIHPRACVDSTAHVENSVIGADAIIGAGAVIRHSVIWPHGHVQSQAELDHCIVCSHKPVSGKHQQEDL
;
A
#
# COMPACT_ATOMS: atom_id res chain seq x y z
N MET A 1 -11.14 -13.60 43.54
CA MET A 1 -9.72 -13.47 43.16
C MET A 1 -9.39 -14.50 42.08
N PRO A 2 -8.87 -14.15 40.89
CA PRO A 2 -9.28 -13.14 39.92
C PRO A 2 -9.93 -13.75 38.66
N CYS A 3 -10.61 -12.88 37.92
CA CYS A 3 -11.31 -13.11 36.66
C CYS A 3 -10.29 -13.32 35.52
N LEU A 4 -10.30 -14.48 34.84
CA LEU A 4 -9.44 -14.69 33.67
C LEU A 4 -10.11 -14.06 32.44
N ARG A 5 -9.46 -13.02 31.92
CA ARG A 5 -9.90 -12.16 30.83
C ARG A 5 -10.24 -12.93 29.56
N ARG A 6 -11.39 -12.60 28.96
CA ARG A 6 -11.65 -12.75 27.53
C ARG A 6 -10.54 -12.03 26.75
N LYS A 7 -9.81 -12.75 25.91
CA LYS A 7 -9.28 -12.20 24.66
C LYS A 7 -10.16 -12.79 23.56
N SER A 8 -11.14 -12.03 23.08
CA SER A 8 -11.72 -12.32 21.77
C SER A 8 -10.75 -11.73 20.76
N ASP A 9 -10.06 -12.62 20.06
CA ASP A 9 -9.13 -12.36 18.96
C ASP A 9 -9.96 -11.99 17.72
N GLU A 10 -10.75 -10.91 17.80
CA GLU A 10 -11.52 -10.37 16.68
C GLU A 10 -10.59 -9.56 15.77
N GLY A 11 -9.58 -10.23 15.23
CA GLY A 11 -8.93 -9.83 14.00
C GLY A 11 -9.54 -10.67 12.90
N ASP A 12 -10.26 -10.03 11.97
CA ASP A 12 -10.72 -10.72 10.76
C ASP A 12 -9.49 -11.28 10.03
N TRP A 13 -9.31 -12.60 10.10
CA TRP A 13 -8.30 -13.31 9.32
C TRP A 13 -8.76 -13.33 7.87
N PHE A 14 -8.31 -12.34 7.10
CA PHE A 14 -8.50 -12.35 5.65
C PHE A 14 -7.46 -13.27 5.00
N ASP A 15 -7.96 -14.19 4.19
CA ASP A 15 -7.16 -15.05 3.34
C ASP A 15 -6.53 -14.19 2.22
N LEU A 16 -5.32 -13.68 2.49
CA LEU A 16 -4.58 -12.81 1.58
C LEU A 16 -3.91 -13.59 0.42
N GLY A 17 -4.47 -14.74 0.06
CA GLY A 17 -3.90 -15.67 -0.91
C GLY A 17 -4.01 -15.25 -2.38
N THR A 18 -4.82 -14.23 -2.70
CA THR A 18 -5.03 -13.75 -4.08
C THR A 18 -4.91 -12.23 -4.21
N ARG A 19 -4.44 -11.75 -5.38
CA ARG A 19 -4.31 -10.33 -5.73
C ARG A 19 -5.60 -9.55 -5.47
N GLU A 20 -6.72 -10.13 -5.88
CA GLU A 20 -8.04 -9.52 -5.74
C GLU A 20 -8.45 -9.39 -4.27
N SER A 21 -8.18 -10.39 -3.43
CA SER A 21 -8.47 -10.35 -1.98
C SER A 21 -7.64 -9.28 -1.26
N TYR A 22 -6.39 -9.09 -1.69
CA TYR A 22 -5.52 -8.04 -1.13
C TYR A 22 -6.01 -6.63 -1.46
N LEU A 23 -6.49 -6.41 -2.69
CA LEU A 23 -7.04 -5.13 -3.13
C LEU A 23 -8.43 -4.85 -2.54
N GLU A 24 -9.25 -5.87 -2.32
CA GLU A 24 -10.57 -5.72 -1.70
C GLU A 24 -10.47 -5.36 -0.21
N VAL A 25 -9.55 -6.00 0.53
CA VAL A 25 -9.26 -5.66 1.93
C VAL A 25 -8.71 -4.23 2.01
N ASN A 26 -7.75 -3.85 1.15
CA ASN A 26 -7.23 -2.49 1.11
C ASN A 26 -8.30 -1.44 0.77
N ARG A 27 -9.26 -1.73 -0.12
CA ARG A 27 -10.39 -0.84 -0.38
C ARG A 27 -11.26 -0.60 0.84
N ARG A 28 -11.41 -1.60 1.72
CA ARG A 28 -12.17 -1.46 2.98
C ARG A 28 -11.40 -0.70 4.06
N PHE A 29 -10.07 -0.72 4.07
CA PHE A 29 -9.24 -0.03 5.08
C PHE A 29 -8.73 1.36 4.66
N ALA A 30 -8.65 1.66 3.36
CA ALA A 30 -8.29 2.99 2.86
C ALA A 30 -9.26 4.08 3.34
N SER A 31 -10.50 3.73 3.67
CA SER A 31 -11.51 4.63 4.23
C SER A 31 -11.39 4.86 5.74
N GLN A 32 -10.62 4.06 6.49
CA GLN A 32 -10.67 4.07 7.96
C GLN A 32 -9.39 4.48 8.69
N ALA A 33 -8.18 4.18 8.18
CA ALA A 33 -6.92 4.78 8.70
C ALA A 33 -5.71 4.29 7.91
N GLY A 34 -4.95 5.22 7.33
CA GLY A 34 -3.52 5.04 7.09
C GLY A 34 -3.14 4.03 6.01
N ALA A 35 -3.56 4.28 4.77
CA ALA A 35 -3.02 3.55 3.61
C ALA A 35 -1.52 3.83 3.38
N ILE A 36 -0.93 4.83 4.05
CA ILE A 36 0.49 5.17 4.00
C ILE A 36 1.13 4.88 5.35
N HIS A 37 2.15 4.01 5.37
CA HIS A 37 2.89 3.70 6.58
C HIS A 37 3.66 4.94 7.10
N PRO A 38 3.74 5.21 8.42
CA PRO A 38 4.39 6.42 8.96
C PRO A 38 5.88 6.58 8.63
N ARG A 39 6.57 5.48 8.31
CA ARG A 39 7.97 5.51 7.84
C ARG A 39 8.12 5.66 6.33
N ALA A 40 7.04 5.69 5.57
CA ALA A 40 7.11 5.96 4.15
C ALA A 40 7.48 7.42 3.91
N CYS A 41 8.37 7.65 2.95
CA CYS A 41 8.75 8.97 2.48
C CYS A 41 7.94 9.27 1.23
N VAL A 42 6.85 10.02 1.38
CA VAL A 42 6.02 10.45 0.26
C VAL A 42 6.24 11.94 0.01
N ASP A 43 6.64 12.29 -1.19
CA ASP A 43 6.76 13.71 -1.57
C ASP A 43 5.41 14.42 -1.47
N SER A 44 5.41 15.66 -0.98
CA SER A 44 4.19 16.46 -0.80
C SER A 44 3.37 16.70 -2.07
N THR A 45 3.99 16.58 -3.24
CA THR A 45 3.35 16.75 -4.54
C THR A 45 2.86 15.43 -5.14
N ALA A 46 3.19 14.30 -4.52
CA ALA A 46 2.71 13.00 -4.96
C ALA A 46 1.21 12.82 -4.65
N HIS A 47 0.51 12.15 -5.56
CA HIS A 47 -0.90 11.86 -5.43
C HIS A 47 -1.10 10.35 -5.22
N VAL A 48 -1.59 9.98 -4.04
CA VAL A 48 -1.84 8.59 -3.67
C VAL A 48 -3.33 8.42 -3.40
N GLU A 49 -3.98 7.59 -4.21
CA GLU A 49 -5.43 7.35 -4.17
C GLU A 49 -5.71 5.84 -4.14
N ASN A 50 -6.56 5.40 -3.20
CA ASN A 50 -6.97 3.99 -3.07
C ASN A 50 -5.79 2.99 -3.12
N SER A 51 -4.64 3.40 -2.58
CA SER A 51 -3.37 2.70 -2.73
C SER A 51 -2.68 2.55 -1.38
N VAL A 52 -1.90 1.48 -1.22
CA VAL A 52 -1.18 1.21 0.03
C VAL A 52 0.32 1.38 -0.15
N ILE A 53 0.95 2.10 0.78
CA ILE A 53 2.37 2.41 0.79
C ILE A 53 3.00 1.80 2.05
N GLY A 54 3.88 0.81 1.83
CA GLY A 54 4.59 0.09 2.89
C GLY A 54 5.66 0.91 3.61
N ALA A 55 6.23 0.34 4.67
CA ALA A 55 7.28 0.98 5.45
C ALA A 55 8.54 1.29 4.62
N ASP A 56 9.15 2.45 4.84
CA ASP A 56 10.33 2.94 4.12
C ASP A 56 10.19 2.99 2.59
N ALA A 57 8.97 2.92 2.06
CA ALA A 57 8.75 3.18 0.65
C ALA A 57 9.05 4.65 0.33
N ILE A 58 9.61 4.90 -0.84
CA ILE A 58 10.01 6.24 -1.30
C ILE A 58 9.18 6.58 -2.53
N ILE A 59 8.35 7.62 -2.43
CA ILE A 59 7.52 8.11 -3.52
C ILE A 59 8.02 9.49 -3.94
N GLY A 60 8.51 9.59 -5.18
CA GLY A 60 9.07 10.82 -5.74
C GLY A 60 8.03 11.90 -6.07
N ALA A 61 8.52 13.10 -6.35
CA ALA A 61 7.71 14.28 -6.61
C ALA A 61 6.77 14.12 -7.80
N GLY A 62 5.49 14.47 -7.60
CA GLY A 62 4.42 14.38 -8.60
C GLY A 62 4.16 12.97 -9.13
N ALA A 63 4.59 11.93 -8.41
CA ALA A 63 4.18 10.57 -8.72
C ALA A 63 2.66 10.42 -8.48
N VAL A 64 2.00 9.64 -9.34
CA VAL A 64 0.56 9.37 -9.26
C VAL A 64 0.36 7.88 -9.06
N ILE A 65 -0.23 7.49 -7.93
CA ILE A 65 -0.40 6.10 -7.55
C ILE A 65 -1.88 5.87 -7.26
N ARG A 66 -2.50 4.99 -8.06
CA ARG A 66 -3.94 4.70 -8.01
C ARG A 66 -4.17 3.20 -7.94
N HIS A 67 -5.05 2.77 -7.05
CA HIS A 67 -5.45 1.35 -6.92
C HIS A 67 -4.26 0.38 -6.81
N SER A 68 -3.14 0.85 -6.27
CA SER A 68 -1.85 0.16 -6.34
C SER A 68 -1.31 -0.18 -4.96
N VAL A 69 -0.39 -1.13 -4.90
CA VAL A 69 0.26 -1.56 -3.65
C VAL A 69 1.77 -1.43 -3.79
N ILE A 70 2.37 -0.61 -2.94
CA ILE A 70 3.82 -0.44 -2.84
C ILE A 70 4.30 -1.17 -1.60
N TRP A 71 5.12 -2.18 -1.79
CA TRP A 71 5.69 -2.96 -0.68
C TRP A 71 6.70 -2.13 0.13
N PRO A 72 7.03 -2.58 1.35
CA PRO A 72 8.11 -1.97 2.12
C PRO A 72 9.41 -1.87 1.31
N HIS A 73 10.11 -0.74 1.44
CA HIS A 73 11.30 -0.40 0.66
C HIS A 73 11.08 -0.24 -0.87
N GLY A 74 9.83 -0.20 -1.33
CA GLY A 74 9.51 0.08 -2.73
C GLY A 74 9.88 1.52 -3.10
N HIS A 75 10.41 1.72 -4.31
CA HIS A 75 10.86 3.03 -4.76
C HIS A 75 10.14 3.42 -6.04
N VAL A 76 9.33 4.48 -5.98
CA VAL A 76 8.63 5.08 -7.12
C VAL A 76 9.31 6.40 -7.46
N GLN A 77 9.80 6.53 -8.68
CA GLN A 77 10.47 7.74 -9.13
C GLN A 77 9.49 8.91 -9.31
N SER A 78 10.03 10.13 -9.32
CA SER A 78 9.27 11.34 -9.60
C SER A 78 8.54 11.22 -10.95
N GLN A 79 7.31 11.75 -11.02
CA GLN A 79 6.44 11.72 -12.21
C GLN A 79 6.06 10.31 -12.69
N ALA A 80 6.33 9.25 -11.92
CA ALA A 80 5.86 7.92 -12.26
C ALA A 80 4.34 7.82 -12.07
N GLU A 81 3.66 7.09 -12.95
CA GLU A 81 2.22 6.85 -12.90
C GLU A 81 1.97 5.34 -12.74
N LEU A 82 1.34 4.95 -11.64
CA LEU A 82 1.01 3.58 -11.30
C LEU A 82 -0.50 3.44 -11.16
N ASP A 83 -1.10 2.55 -11.94
CA ASP A 83 -2.54 2.27 -11.87
C ASP A 83 -2.78 0.75 -11.84
N HIS A 84 -3.42 0.26 -10.78
CA HIS A 84 -3.63 -1.17 -10.55
C HIS A 84 -2.33 -2.01 -10.50
N CYS A 85 -1.22 -1.42 -10.06
CA CYS A 85 0.09 -2.07 -10.02
C CYS A 85 0.47 -2.58 -8.63
N ILE A 86 1.33 -3.61 -8.59
CA ILE A 86 1.94 -4.10 -7.35
C ILE A 86 3.45 -3.96 -7.50
N VAL A 87 4.05 -3.08 -6.69
CA VAL A 87 5.50 -2.91 -6.64
C VAL A 87 6.02 -3.74 -5.48
N CYS A 88 6.60 -4.90 -5.79
CA CYS A 88 7.21 -5.82 -4.84
C CYS A 88 8.74 -5.89 -4.99
N SER A 89 9.30 -5.36 -6.07
CA SER A 89 10.75 -5.28 -6.23
C SER A 89 11.37 -4.06 -5.56
N HIS A 90 12.65 -4.20 -5.21
CA HIS A 90 13.49 -3.10 -4.72
C HIS A 90 13.99 -2.18 -5.84
N LYS A 91 13.59 -2.42 -7.10
CA LYS A 91 14.04 -1.61 -8.23
C LYS A 91 13.22 -0.32 -8.28
N PRO A 92 13.85 0.83 -8.56
CA PRO A 92 13.12 2.06 -8.80
C PRO A 92 12.18 1.90 -10.00
N VAL A 93 10.89 2.15 -9.77
CA VAL A 93 9.85 2.14 -10.80
C VAL A 93 9.69 3.54 -11.37
N SER A 94 9.75 3.64 -12.69
CA SER A 94 9.70 4.91 -13.43
C SER A 94 8.78 4.81 -14.64
N GLY A 95 8.22 5.92 -15.09
CA GLY A 95 7.31 5.93 -16.23
C GLY A 95 5.88 5.54 -15.85
N LYS A 96 5.10 5.09 -16.83
CA LYS A 96 3.68 4.72 -16.65
C LYS A 96 3.52 3.21 -16.69
N HIS A 97 2.86 2.65 -15.68
CA HIS A 97 2.59 1.22 -15.56
C HIS A 97 1.14 0.99 -15.21
N GLN A 98 0.52 0.00 -15.84
CA GLN A 98 -0.88 -0.33 -15.61
C GLN A 98 -1.09 -1.83 -15.53
N GLN A 99 -1.71 -2.31 -14.45
CA GLN A 99 -1.99 -3.75 -14.24
C GLN A 99 -0.74 -4.65 -14.28
N GLU A 100 0.42 -4.10 -13.91
CA GLU A 100 1.70 -4.79 -13.90
C GLU A 100 2.20 -5.09 -12.47
N ASP A 101 3.01 -6.15 -12.37
CA ASP A 101 3.73 -6.55 -11.15
C ASP A 101 5.21 -6.23 -11.34
N LEU A 102 5.74 -5.34 -10.50
CA LEU A 102 7.03 -4.68 -10.68
C LEU A 102 8.03 -4.96 -9.58
#